data_AF-A0A246JW50-F1
#
_entry.id   AF-A0A246JW50-F1
#
_cell.length_a   1.000
_cell.length_b   1.000
_cell.length_c   1.000
_cell.angle_alpha   90.00
_cell.angle_beta   90.00
_cell.angle_gamma   90.00
#
_symmetry.space_group_name_H-M   'P 1'
#
loop_
_entity.id
_entity.type
_entity.pdbx_description
1 polymer ?
#
loop_
_entity_poly.entity_id
_entity_poly.type
_entity_poly.pdbx_seq_one_letter_code
_entity_poly.pdbx_strand_id
1 'polypeptide(L)'
;MTIQVNITPQGRMSLPADVRKRLGLTDGGAVFLEETADGVVLRTAAQAVARAQAIAKRFAEGGGDVSVEGFLAHRKTDGDE
;
A
#
# COMPACT_ATOMS: atom_id res chain seq x y z
N MET A 1 10.00 15.35 -7.15
CA MET A 1 9.37 16.34 -8.05
C MET A 1 8.15 16.89 -7.34
N THR A 2 8.11 18.20 -7.14
CA THR A 2 6.98 18.89 -6.49
C THR A 2 6.19 19.61 -7.56
N ILE A 3 4.87 19.43 -7.58
CA ILE A 3 3.99 20.07 -8.56
C ILE A 3 2.92 20.82 -7.77
N GLN A 4 2.78 22.11 -8.03
CA GLN A 4 1.69 22.89 -7.48
C GLN A 4 0.41 22.58 -8.26
N VAL A 5 -0.65 22.22 -7.55
CA VAL A 5 -1.98 21.94 -8.12
C VAL A 5 -2.99 22.75 -7.33
N ASN A 6 -3.89 23.43 -8.03
CA ASN A 6 -4.96 24.18 -7.38
C ASN A 6 -6.11 23.24 -6.99
N ILE A 7 -6.67 23.48 -5.80
CA ILE A 7 -7.86 22.80 -5.32
C ILE A 7 -9.03 23.77 -5.52
N THR A 8 -10.08 23.35 -6.20
CA THR A 8 -11.29 24.16 -6.35
C THR A 8 -12.04 24.23 -5.02
N PRO A 9 -12.96 25.19 -4.81
CA PRO A 9 -13.78 25.26 -3.60
C PRO A 9 -14.60 23.99 -3.31
N GLN A 10 -14.82 23.15 -4.32
CA GLN A 10 -15.53 21.88 -4.20
C GLN A 10 -14.60 20.71 -3.80
N GLY A 11 -13.34 20.99 -3.45
CA GLY A 11 -12.34 20.00 -3.04
C GLY A 11 -11.76 19.19 -4.20
N ARG A 12 -11.99 19.59 -5.46
CA ARG A 12 -11.46 18.88 -6.63
C ARG A 12 -10.08 19.41 -7.00
N MET A 13 -9.14 18.49 -7.23
CA MET A 13 -7.84 18.80 -7.83
C MET A 13 -7.68 18.04 -9.14
N SER A 14 -7.07 18.68 -10.14
CA SER A 14 -6.75 18.02 -11.41
C SER A 14 -5.33 17.49 -11.39
N LEU A 15 -5.17 16.17 -11.42
CA LEU A 15 -3.84 15.56 -11.58
C LEU A 15 -3.32 15.83 -13.01
N PRO A 16 -2.12 16.40 -13.18
CA PRO A 16 -1.50 16.59 -14.49
C PRO A 16 -1.38 15.27 -15.26
N ALA A 17 -1.44 15.34 -16.59
CA ALA A 17 -1.45 14.15 -17.46
C ALA A 17 -0.24 13.23 -17.23
N ASP A 18 0.94 13.80 -16.98
CA ASP A 18 2.16 13.02 -16.74
C ASP A 18 2.10 12.24 -15.42
N VAL A 19 1.46 12.82 -14.40
CA VAL A 19 1.24 12.14 -13.11
C VAL A 19 0.26 11.00 -13.30
N ARG A 20 -0.84 11.23 -14.04
CA ARG A 20 -1.82 10.17 -14.35
C ARG A 20 -1.18 8.99 -15.08
N LYS A 21 -0.36 9.25 -16.10
CA LYS A 21 0.36 8.21 -16.85
C LYS A 21 1.27 7.37 -15.94
N ARG A 22 2.08 8.02 -15.10
CA ARG A 22 2.99 7.32 -14.17
C ARG A 22 2.25 6.51 -13.11
N LEU A 23 1.07 6.96 -12.69
CA LEU A 23 0.23 6.26 -11.72
C LEU A 23 -0.74 5.26 -12.36
N GLY A 24 -0.74 5.11 -13.70
CA GLY A 24 -1.68 4.22 -14.40
C GLY A 24 -3.14 4.67 -14.31
N LEU A 25 -3.40 5.97 -14.16
CA LEU A 25 -4.73 6.58 -14.04
C LEU A 25 -5.18 7.23 -15.37
N THR A 26 -4.69 6.75 -16.50
CA THR A 26 -4.95 7.34 -17.82
C THR A 26 -6.41 7.26 -18.24
N ASP A 27 -7.10 6.18 -17.88
CA ASP A 27 -8.51 5.94 -18.23
C ASP A 27 -9.47 6.30 -17.07
N GLY A 28 -8.97 7.08 -16.10
CA GLY A 28 -9.63 7.26 -14.81
C GLY A 28 -9.29 6.14 -13.82
N GLY A 29 -9.81 6.25 -12.61
CA GLY A 29 -9.53 5.29 -11.54
C GLY A 29 -9.74 5.85 -10.15
N ALA A 30 -9.50 5.02 -9.14
CA ALA A 30 -9.56 5.40 -7.73
C ALA A 30 -8.15 5.49 -7.13
N VAL A 31 -7.97 6.48 -6.27
CA VAL A 31 -6.78 6.64 -5.43
C VAL A 31 -7.22 6.70 -3.97
N PHE A 32 -6.41 6.14 -3.10
CA PHE A 32 -6.54 6.27 -1.66
C PHE A 32 -5.88 7.58 -1.23
N LEU A 33 -6.61 8.35 -0.44
CA LEU A 33 -6.12 9.55 0.22
C LEU A 33 -5.93 9.20 1.69
N GLU A 34 -4.69 9.25 2.17
CA GLU A 34 -4.33 8.95 3.56
C GLU A 34 -3.87 10.23 4.24
N GLU A 35 -4.50 10.57 5.36
CA GLU A 35 -4.06 11.66 6.22
C GLU A 35 -2.96 11.16 7.15
N THR A 36 -1.87 11.91 7.18
CA THR A 36 -0.69 11.65 8.01
C THR A 36 -0.35 12.91 8.81
N ALA A 37 0.53 12.78 9.80
CA ALA A 37 0.95 13.92 10.62
C ALA A 37 1.58 15.06 9.80
N ASP A 38 2.23 14.73 8.68
CA ASP A 38 2.93 15.68 7.80
C ASP A 38 2.08 16.17 6.62
N GLY A 39 0.83 15.69 6.51
CA GLY A 39 -0.09 16.06 5.44
C GLY A 39 -0.71 14.85 4.75
N VAL A 40 -1.08 15.02 3.48
CA VAL A 40 -1.91 14.06 2.75
C VAL A 40 -1.10 13.27 1.73
N VAL A 41 -1.26 11.95 1.70
CA VAL A 41 -0.60 11.08 0.73
C VAL A 41 -1.63 10.40 -0.17
N LEU A 42 -1.47 10.56 -1.48
CA LEU A 42 -2.28 9.89 -2.50
C LEU A 42 -1.57 8.62 -2.98
N ARG A 43 -2.26 7.48 -2.98
CA ARG A 43 -1.71 6.18 -3.43
C ARG A 43 -2.70 5.45 -4.31
N THR A 44 -2.22 4.68 -5.27
CA THR A 44 -3.07 3.73 -6.00
C THR A 44 -3.32 2.47 -5.16
N ALA A 45 -4.34 1.68 -5.51
CA ALA A 45 -4.62 0.40 -4.87
C ALA A 45 -3.39 -0.54 -4.93
N ALA A 46 -2.73 -0.62 -6.10
CA ALA A 46 -1.52 -1.42 -6.27
C ALA A 46 -0.39 -0.98 -5.33
N GLN A 47 -0.20 0.34 -5.18
CA GLN A 47 0.80 0.88 -4.25
C GLN A 47 0.44 0.63 -2.78
N ALA A 48 -0.84 0.71 -2.42
CA ALA A 48 -1.30 0.41 -1.07
C ALA A 48 -1.06 -1.07 -0.70
N VAL A 49 -1.39 -1.99 -1.61
CA VAL A 49 -1.14 -3.43 -1.44
C VAL A 49 0.35 -3.72 -1.34
N ALA A 50 1.18 -3.16 -2.23
CA ALA A 50 2.63 -3.34 -2.18
C ALA A 50 3.23 -2.85 -0.85
N ARG A 51 2.72 -1.73 -0.31
CA ARG A 51 3.14 -1.23 1.01
C ARG A 51 2.73 -2.18 2.13
N ALA A 52 1.48 -2.66 2.15
CA ALA A 52 1.01 -3.59 3.16
C ALA A 52 1.83 -4.89 3.14
N GLN A 53 2.13 -5.41 1.95
CA GLN A 53 3.00 -6.58 1.77
C GLN A 53 4.43 -6.31 2.26
N ALA A 54 5.02 -5.14 1.95
CA ALA A 54 6.36 -4.78 2.41
C ALA A 54 6.45 -4.63 3.94
N ILE A 55 5.40 -4.09 4.57
CA ILE A 55 5.29 -4.02 6.03
C ILE A 55 5.20 -5.43 6.62
N ALA A 56 4.29 -6.26 6.10
CA ALA A 56 4.14 -7.65 6.54
C ALA A 56 5.45 -8.44 6.41
N LYS A 57 6.18 -8.27 5.30
CA LYS A 57 7.48 -8.91 5.09
C LYS A 57 8.51 -8.49 6.14
N ARG A 58 8.59 -7.19 6.48
CA ARG A 58 9.50 -6.69 7.52
C ARG A 58 9.21 -7.26 8.90
N PHE A 59 7.94 -7.48 9.22
CA PHE A 59 7.55 -8.13 10.48
C PHE A 59 7.81 -9.64 10.46
N ALA A 60 7.64 -10.29 9.31
CA ALA A 60 7.99 -11.71 9.13
C ALA A 60 9.51 -11.97 9.20
N GLU A 61 10.35 -11.01 8.80
CA GLU A 61 11.82 -11.10 8.89
C GLU A 61 12.35 -10.95 10.34
N GLY A 62 11.52 -10.44 11.27
CA GLY A 62 11.95 -10.07 12.63
C GLY A 62 11.50 -10.98 13.77
N GLY A 63 10.71 -12.04 13.53
CA GLY A 63 10.18 -12.84 14.64
C GLY A 63 9.56 -14.16 14.22
N GLY A 64 10.28 -15.25 14.46
CA GLY A 64 9.79 -16.62 14.37
C GLY A 64 9.57 -17.11 12.93
N ASP A 65 9.59 -18.41 12.73
CA ASP A 65 9.29 -19.04 11.45
C ASP A 65 7.80 -18.83 11.08
N VAL A 66 7.49 -17.66 10.51
CA VAL A 66 6.12 -17.29 10.07
C VAL A 66 5.81 -17.87 8.68
N SER A 67 6.64 -18.78 8.18
CA SER A 67 6.43 -19.45 6.90
C SER A 67 5.28 -20.44 7.01
N VAL A 68 4.57 -20.68 5.90
CA VAL A 68 3.55 -21.74 5.82
C VAL A 68 4.15 -23.10 6.20
N GLU A 69 5.43 -23.32 5.91
CA GLU A 69 6.20 -24.51 6.30
C GLU A 69 6.39 -24.61 7.83
N GLY A 70 6.68 -23.50 8.53
CA GLY A 70 6.77 -23.45 9.99
C GLY A 70 5.43 -23.76 10.68
N PHE A 71 4.34 -23.25 10.14
CA PHE A 71 2.99 -23.57 10.62
C PHE A 71 2.61 -25.04 10.39
N LEU A 72 3.00 -25.62 9.25
CA LEU A 72 2.79 -27.05 8.95
C LEU A 72 3.67 -27.96 9.82
N ALA A 73 4.88 -27.52 10.17
CA ALA A 73 5.79 -28.23 11.08
C ALA A 73 5.25 -28.25 12.51
N HIS A 74 4.77 -27.12 13.04
CA HIS A 74 4.16 -27.06 14.38
C HIS A 74 2.88 -27.90 14.51
N ARG A 75 2.04 -27.96 13.48
CA ARG A 75 0.84 -28.81 13.50
C ARG A 75 1.15 -30.30 13.59
N LYS A 76 2.27 -30.77 13.02
CA LYS A 76 2.65 -32.20 13.12
C LYS A 76 3.02 -32.60 14.54
N THR A 77 3.64 -31.71 15.30
CA THR A 77 4.00 -31.95 16.71
C THR A 77 2.79 -32.05 17.64
N ASP A 78 1.70 -31.34 17.36
CA ASP A 78 0.48 -31.38 18.20
C ASP A 78 -0.42 -32.60 17.92
N GLY A 79 -0.12 -33.39 16.89
CA GLY A 79 -0.93 -34.55 16.47
C GLY A 79 -0.44 -35.91 16.98
N ASP A 80 0.67 -35.94 17.72
CA ASP A 80 1.32 -37.16 18.22
C ASP A 80 1.20 -37.32 19.76
N GLU A 81 0.17 -36.74 20.39
CA GLU A 81 -0.21 -37.01 21.79
C GLU A 81 -1.66 -37.52 21.94
#